data_AF-A0A4Q6CB26-F1
#
_entry.id   AF-A0A4Q6CB26-F1
#
_cell.length_a   1.000
_cell.length_b   1.000
_cell.length_c   1.000
_cell.angle_alpha   90.00
_cell.angle_beta   90.00
_cell.angle_gamma   90.00
#
_symmetry.space_group_name_H-M   'P 1'
#
loop_
_entity.id
_entity.type
_entity.pdbx_description
1 polymer ?
#
loop_
_entity_poly.entity_id
_entity_poly.type
_entity_poly.pdbx_seq_one_letter_code
_entity_poly.pdbx_strand_id
1 'polypeptide(L)'
;MAKLKKTARKSTSSKSPDLQAQAERLSKNLGESAQQVWLAGVGAFGRAQAEGTKLFETLVKEGLSLEQVTRKVAGGKVDAVRDVVENKVGQARERASDTWDRLEKVFEERVQRALRRLEVPSREDLSTLVDRVDSLNAQLRNLGGAAPRKPAASKKAATRKTATKKAPAGKPAANKAPRKAARKTAE
;
A
#
# COMPACT_ATOMS: atom_id res chain seq x y z
N MET A 1 64.27 49.91 -6.02
CA MET A 1 63.36 49.94 -4.85
C MET A 1 62.26 50.96 -5.12
N ALA A 2 61.00 50.54 -5.25
CA ALA A 2 59.81 51.37 -5.04
C ALA A 2 58.57 50.48 -4.99
N LYS A 3 57.73 50.71 -3.98
CA LYS A 3 56.53 49.95 -3.64
C LYS A 3 55.37 50.34 -4.55
N LEU A 4 54.53 49.38 -4.99
CA LEU A 4 53.18 49.68 -5.46
C LEU A 4 52.15 48.72 -4.84
N LYS A 5 51.17 49.35 -4.19
CA LYS A 5 50.06 48.86 -3.41
C LYS A 5 48.83 48.75 -4.32
N LYS A 6 48.16 47.60 -4.41
CA LYS A 6 46.74 47.55 -4.79
C LYS A 6 46.02 46.33 -4.23
N THR A 7 44.94 46.64 -3.53
CA THR A 7 44.00 45.82 -2.77
C THR A 7 42.97 45.12 -3.65
N ALA A 8 42.62 43.87 -3.34
CA ALA A 8 41.33 43.27 -3.71
C ALA A 8 40.86 42.27 -2.63
N ARG A 9 40.15 42.84 -1.64
CA ARG A 9 38.90 42.31 -1.06
C ARG A 9 38.88 40.83 -0.66
N LYS A 10 39.35 40.55 0.55
CA LYS A 10 38.87 39.44 1.37
C LYS A 10 37.38 39.68 1.66
N SER A 11 36.52 38.99 0.91
CA SER A 11 35.11 38.84 1.25
C SER A 11 35.01 38.03 2.54
N THR A 12 34.62 38.73 3.59
CA THR A 12 34.22 38.30 4.93
C THR A 12 33.60 36.91 4.98
N SER A 13 34.39 35.93 5.43
CA SER A 13 33.91 34.76 6.17
C SER A 13 33.47 35.23 7.57
N SER A 14 32.26 35.76 7.68
CA SER A 14 31.69 36.11 8.98
C SER A 14 30.17 36.18 8.90
N LYS A 15 29.49 35.03 9.08
CA LYS A 15 28.13 34.92 9.62
C LYS A 15 27.69 33.45 9.68
N SER A 16 28.27 32.69 10.61
CA SER A 16 27.73 31.38 10.99
C SER A 16 27.78 30.99 12.49
N PRO A 17 28.04 31.88 13.49
CA PRO A 17 27.83 31.47 14.89
C PRO A 17 26.34 31.45 15.27
N ASP A 18 25.54 32.37 14.70
CA ASP A 18 24.10 32.49 14.97
C ASP A 18 23.27 31.32 14.43
N LEU A 19 23.57 30.86 13.22
CA LEU A 19 22.87 29.74 12.58
C LEU A 19 23.16 28.40 13.28
N GLN A 20 24.38 28.25 13.79
CA GLN A 20 24.81 27.03 14.48
C GLN A 20 24.25 26.99 15.91
N ALA A 21 24.23 28.13 16.60
CA ALA A 21 23.53 28.28 17.88
C ALA A 21 22.00 28.13 17.73
N GLN A 22 21.41 28.60 16.64
CA GLN A 22 20.00 28.35 16.32
C GLN A 22 19.73 26.88 16.02
N ALA A 23 20.60 26.20 15.26
CA ALA A 23 20.47 24.77 14.98
C ALA A 23 20.56 23.90 16.26
N GLU A 24 21.44 24.25 17.20
CA GLU A 24 21.51 23.57 18.51
C GLU A 24 20.29 23.82 19.39
N ARG A 25 19.73 25.03 19.35
CA ARG A 25 18.48 25.34 20.07
C ARG A 25 17.30 24.60 19.44
N LEU A 26 17.24 24.54 18.11
CA LEU A 26 16.22 23.79 17.38
C LEU A 26 16.35 22.28 17.61
N SER A 27 17.56 21.73 17.66
CA SER A 27 17.78 20.30 17.94
C SER A 27 17.45 19.93 19.38
N LYS A 28 17.77 20.80 20.35
CA LYS A 28 17.36 20.63 21.76
C LYS A 28 15.84 20.71 21.90
N ASN A 29 15.20 21.70 21.28
CA ASN A 29 13.73 21.84 21.29
C ASN A 29 13.03 20.68 20.56
N LEU A 30 13.61 20.15 19.46
CA LEU A 30 13.09 18.96 18.77
C LEU A 30 13.28 17.70 19.60
N GLY A 31 14.42 17.54 20.27
CA GLY A 31 14.67 16.41 21.17
C GLY A 31 13.71 16.41 22.35
N GLU A 32 13.47 17.57 22.95
CA GLU A 32 12.55 17.74 24.07
C GLU A 32 11.08 17.57 23.63
N SER A 33 10.70 18.09 22.47
CA SER A 33 9.38 17.87 21.89
C SER A 33 9.16 16.40 21.49
N ALA A 34 10.15 15.76 20.87
CA ALA A 34 10.08 14.34 20.52
C ALA A 34 9.99 13.45 21.77
N GLN A 35 10.71 13.81 22.84
CA GLN A 35 10.63 13.12 24.13
C GLN A 35 9.25 13.30 24.77
N GLN A 36 8.66 14.49 24.72
CA GLN A 36 7.30 14.74 25.20
C GLN A 36 6.26 13.98 24.38
N VAL A 37 6.37 13.95 23.06
CA VAL A 37 5.49 13.17 22.18
C VAL A 37 5.64 11.68 22.46
N TRP A 38 6.86 11.19 22.72
CA TRP A 38 7.11 9.80 23.08
C TRP A 38 6.52 9.44 24.45
N LEU A 39 6.77 10.25 25.48
CA LEU A 39 6.23 10.04 26.82
C LEU A 39 4.70 10.14 26.83
N ALA A 40 4.12 11.06 26.06
CA ALA A 40 2.68 11.14 25.85
C ALA A 40 2.14 9.91 25.10
N GLY A 41 2.86 9.42 24.10
CA GLY A 41 2.52 8.20 23.38
C GLY A 41 2.53 6.95 24.27
N VAL A 42 3.58 6.78 25.09
CA VAL A 42 3.70 5.66 26.04
C VAL A 42 2.69 5.78 27.18
N GLY A 43 2.44 6.99 27.68
CA GLY A 43 1.43 7.25 28.70
C GLY A 43 0.00 7.02 28.20
N ALA A 44 -0.32 7.45 26.98
CA ALA A 44 -1.60 7.19 26.34
C ALA A 44 -1.78 5.71 26.01
N PHE A 45 -0.73 5.01 25.58
CA PHE A 45 -0.76 3.57 25.36
C PHE A 45 -0.99 2.79 26.66
N GLY A 46 -0.32 3.17 27.75
CA GLY A 46 -0.56 2.59 29.07
C GLY A 46 -1.98 2.85 29.58
N ARG A 47 -2.52 4.06 29.34
CA ARG A 47 -3.92 4.39 29.67
C ARG A 47 -4.91 3.60 28.82
N ALA A 48 -4.64 3.43 27.53
CA ALA A 48 -5.44 2.60 26.63
C ALA A 48 -5.36 1.10 26.98
N GLN A 49 -4.25 0.60 27.54
CA GLN A 49 -4.21 -0.76 28.10
C GLN A 49 -5.10 -0.89 29.35
N ALA A 50 -4.99 0.05 30.29
CA ALA A 50 -5.78 0.02 31.53
C ALA A 50 -7.29 0.18 31.27
N GLU A 51 -7.66 1.04 30.32
CA GLU A 51 -9.04 1.22 29.88
C GLU A 51 -9.47 0.10 28.91
N GLY A 52 -8.55 -0.45 28.13
CA GLY A 52 -8.77 -1.55 27.19
C GLY A 52 -9.18 -2.86 27.87
N THR A 53 -8.58 -3.21 29.02
CA THR A 53 -9.01 -4.37 29.80
C THR A 53 -10.43 -4.21 30.32
N LYS A 54 -10.82 -3.00 30.76
CA LYS A 54 -12.20 -2.72 31.22
C LYS A 54 -13.20 -2.77 30.07
N LEU A 55 -12.84 -2.25 28.90
CA LEU A 55 -13.66 -2.36 27.70
C LEU A 55 -13.78 -3.83 27.26
N PHE A 56 -12.70 -4.60 27.33
CA PHE A 56 -12.73 -6.04 27.06
C PHE A 56 -13.64 -6.78 28.04
N GLU A 57 -13.53 -6.55 29.35
CA GLU A 57 -14.43 -7.14 30.36
C GLU A 57 -15.89 -6.76 30.13
N THR A 58 -16.14 -5.50 29.72
CA THR A 58 -17.48 -5.02 29.38
C THR A 58 -18.01 -5.72 28.15
N LEU A 59 -17.20 -5.84 27.09
CA LEU A 59 -17.53 -6.57 25.86
C LEU A 59 -17.76 -8.07 26.14
N VAL A 60 -17.00 -8.68 27.04
CA VAL A 60 -17.20 -10.08 27.46
C VAL A 60 -18.51 -10.22 28.22
N LYS A 61 -18.82 -9.31 29.15
CA LYS A 61 -20.13 -9.30 29.85
C LYS A 61 -21.28 -9.09 28.88
N GLU A 62 -21.15 -8.17 27.94
CA GLU A 62 -22.14 -7.94 26.89
C GLU A 62 -22.25 -9.16 25.97
N GLY A 63 -21.15 -9.82 25.63
CA GLY A 63 -21.15 -11.08 24.87
C GLY A 63 -21.89 -12.21 25.58
N LEU A 64 -21.67 -12.38 26.89
CA LEU A 64 -22.41 -13.34 27.71
C LEU A 64 -23.91 -13.00 27.80
N SER A 65 -24.25 -11.72 27.96
CA SER A 65 -25.64 -11.23 27.94
C SER A 65 -26.28 -11.45 26.57
N LEU A 66 -25.55 -11.19 25.49
CA LEU A 66 -26.00 -11.36 24.11
C LEU A 66 -26.14 -12.84 23.75
N GLU A 67 -25.30 -13.73 24.27
CA GLU A 67 -25.49 -15.18 24.16
C GLU A 67 -26.76 -15.62 24.90
N GLN A 68 -27.01 -15.12 26.11
CA GLN A 68 -28.24 -15.42 26.86
C GLN A 68 -29.48 -14.90 26.15
N VAL A 69 -29.44 -13.67 25.61
CA VAL A 69 -30.51 -13.09 24.81
C VAL A 69 -30.70 -13.89 23.52
N THR A 70 -29.61 -14.27 22.84
CA THR A 70 -29.66 -15.09 21.62
C THR A 70 -30.24 -16.46 21.92
N ARG A 71 -29.89 -17.11 23.03
CA ARG A 71 -30.46 -18.39 23.47
C ARG A 71 -31.95 -18.28 23.78
N LYS A 72 -32.40 -17.14 24.33
CA LYS A 72 -33.82 -16.85 24.59
C LYS A 72 -34.60 -16.49 23.31
N VAL A 73 -33.98 -15.76 22.38
CA VAL A 73 -34.58 -15.32 21.10
C VAL A 73 -34.58 -16.43 20.05
N ALA A 74 -33.58 -17.32 20.07
CA ALA A 74 -33.54 -18.57 19.31
C ALA A 74 -34.76 -19.48 19.59
N GLY A 75 -35.44 -19.28 20.72
CA GLY A 75 -36.71 -19.91 21.04
C GLY A 75 -37.94 -19.36 20.30
N GLY A 76 -37.84 -18.33 19.43
CA GLY A 76 -38.99 -17.96 18.57
C GLY A 76 -39.04 -16.60 17.85
N LYS A 77 -37.98 -15.76 17.82
CA LYS A 77 -38.04 -14.42 17.19
C LYS A 77 -36.77 -14.01 16.42
N VAL A 78 -36.08 -14.96 15.78
CA VAL A 78 -34.74 -14.74 15.19
C VAL A 78 -34.78 -13.92 13.90
N ASP A 79 -35.76 -14.14 13.01
CA ASP A 79 -35.66 -13.64 11.63
C ASP A 79 -35.74 -12.11 11.53
N ALA A 80 -36.66 -11.47 12.26
CA ALA A 80 -36.79 -10.00 12.23
C ALA A 80 -35.61 -9.27 12.88
N VAL A 81 -35.00 -9.85 13.92
CA VAL A 81 -33.82 -9.27 14.58
C VAL A 81 -32.58 -9.46 13.72
N ARG A 82 -32.46 -10.63 13.08
CA ARG A 82 -31.37 -10.95 12.15
C ARG A 82 -31.33 -9.97 10.99
N ASP A 83 -32.47 -9.69 10.35
CA ASP A 83 -32.55 -8.75 9.24
C ASP A 83 -32.09 -7.33 9.62
N VAL A 84 -32.47 -6.85 10.80
CA VAL A 84 -32.06 -5.51 11.27
C VAL A 84 -30.56 -5.46 11.58
N VAL A 85 -30.01 -6.53 12.15
CA VAL A 85 -28.57 -6.62 12.45
C VAL A 85 -27.76 -6.75 11.16
N GLU A 86 -28.17 -7.61 10.23
CA GLU A 86 -27.53 -7.81 8.92
C GLU A 86 -27.45 -6.47 8.15
N ASN A 87 -28.54 -5.71 8.13
CA ASN A 87 -28.58 -4.39 7.49
C ASN A 87 -27.67 -3.36 8.18
N LYS A 88 -27.63 -3.31 9.52
CA LYS A 88 -26.75 -2.39 10.26
C LYS A 88 -25.28 -2.76 10.13
N VAL A 89 -24.96 -4.06 10.18
CA VAL A 89 -23.59 -4.57 10.01
C VAL A 89 -23.11 -4.34 8.58
N GLY A 90 -23.96 -4.53 7.58
CA GLY A 90 -23.64 -4.21 6.18
C GLY A 90 -23.24 -2.74 6.01
N GLN A 91 -24.04 -1.82 6.54
CA GLN A 91 -23.75 -0.37 6.49
C GLN A 91 -22.53 0.05 7.31
N ALA A 92 -22.24 -0.63 8.43
CA ALA A 92 -21.04 -0.39 9.22
C ALA A 92 -19.79 -0.89 8.49
N ARG A 93 -19.88 -2.07 7.86
CA ARG A 93 -18.80 -2.69 7.09
C ARG A 93 -18.42 -1.84 5.87
N GLU A 94 -19.39 -1.30 5.16
CA GLU A 94 -19.17 -0.45 3.98
C GLU A 94 -18.49 0.88 4.36
N ARG A 95 -18.88 1.49 5.47
CA ARG A 95 -18.19 2.69 5.99
C ARG A 95 -16.81 2.37 6.55
N ALA A 96 -16.67 1.20 7.17
CA ALA A 96 -15.40 0.74 7.70
C ALA A 96 -14.41 0.36 6.59
N SER A 97 -14.86 -0.19 5.46
CA SER A 97 -13.99 -0.52 4.32
C SER A 97 -13.33 0.71 3.73
N ASP A 98 -14.07 1.81 3.55
CA ASP A 98 -13.48 3.07 3.06
C ASP A 98 -12.38 3.61 4.00
N THR A 99 -12.60 3.49 5.31
CA THR A 99 -11.58 3.88 6.29
C THR A 99 -10.42 2.90 6.34
N TRP A 100 -10.67 1.61 6.10
CA TRP A 100 -9.66 0.56 6.03
C TRP A 100 -8.74 0.75 4.82
N ASP A 101 -9.30 1.05 3.65
CA ASP A 101 -8.53 1.32 2.43
C ASP A 101 -7.63 2.55 2.60
N ARG A 102 -8.08 3.56 3.36
CA ARG A 102 -7.24 4.71 3.72
C ARG A 102 -6.13 4.32 4.68
N LEU A 103 -6.40 3.45 5.65
CA LEU A 103 -5.39 2.93 6.56
C LEU A 103 -4.36 2.07 5.83
N GLU A 104 -4.77 1.26 4.84
CA GLU A 104 -3.88 0.49 3.99
C GLU A 104 -2.90 1.41 3.24
N LYS A 105 -3.40 2.49 2.65
CA LYS A 105 -2.55 3.50 1.99
C LYS A 105 -1.55 4.15 2.94
N VAL A 106 -1.99 4.54 4.14
CA VAL A 106 -1.09 5.15 5.15
C VAL A 106 -0.10 4.14 5.69
N PHE A 107 -0.51 2.89 5.87
CA PHE A 107 0.38 1.81 6.28
C PHE A 107 1.44 1.55 5.21
N GLU A 108 1.05 1.41 3.95
CA GLU A 108 1.96 1.25 2.82
C GLU A 108 2.95 2.42 2.75
N GLU A 109 2.49 3.67 2.85
CA GLU A 109 3.37 4.85 2.85
C GLU A 109 4.35 4.84 4.04
N ARG A 110 3.92 4.37 5.21
CA ARG A 110 4.78 4.24 6.40
C ARG A 110 5.78 3.10 6.25
N VAL A 111 5.38 1.95 5.69
CA VAL A 111 6.26 0.81 5.39
C VAL A 111 7.28 1.20 4.33
N GLN A 112 6.86 1.83 3.23
CA GLN A 112 7.75 2.34 2.20
C GLN A 112 8.74 3.36 2.77
N ARG A 113 8.30 4.27 3.64
CA ARG A 113 9.17 5.25 4.30
C ARG A 113 10.20 4.57 5.23
N ALA A 114 9.81 3.50 5.93
CA ALA A 114 10.71 2.73 6.76
C ALA A 114 11.74 1.96 5.92
N LEU A 115 11.31 1.33 4.82
CA LEU A 115 12.18 0.62 3.88
C LEU A 115 13.18 1.54 3.20
N ARG A 116 12.75 2.72 2.74
CA ARG A 116 13.63 3.75 2.17
C ARG A 116 14.68 4.24 3.16
N ARG A 117 14.33 4.35 4.45
CA ARG A 117 15.27 4.68 5.52
C ARG A 117 16.29 3.58 5.78
N LEU A 118 15.97 2.33 5.44
CA LEU A 118 16.87 1.19 5.51
C LEU A 118 17.62 0.95 4.18
N GLU A 119 17.59 1.93 3.27
CA GLU A 119 18.18 1.87 1.93
C GLU A 119 17.70 0.70 1.05
N VAL A 120 16.51 0.15 1.33
CA VAL A 120 15.91 -0.90 0.51
C VAL A 120 15.23 -0.24 -0.71
N PRO A 121 15.68 -0.50 -1.95
CA PRO A 121 15.09 0.09 -3.15
C PRO A 121 13.67 -0.43 -3.39
N SER A 122 12.76 0.44 -3.82
CA SER A 122 11.38 0.06 -4.17
C SER A 122 11.29 -0.60 -5.54
N ARG A 123 10.17 -1.27 -5.85
CA ARG A 123 9.95 -1.91 -7.16
C ARG A 123 9.93 -0.88 -8.30
N GLU A 124 9.38 0.30 -8.03
CA GLU A 124 9.27 1.40 -8.99
C GLU A 124 10.64 2.01 -9.31
N ASP A 125 11.53 2.07 -8.31
CA ASP A 125 12.91 2.51 -8.51
C ASP A 125 13.67 1.51 -9.40
N LEU A 126 13.47 0.21 -9.17
CA LEU A 126 14.06 -0.86 -9.99
C LEU A 126 13.55 -0.82 -11.43
N SER A 127 12.24 -0.63 -11.65
CA SER A 127 11.69 -0.53 -13.01
C SER A 127 12.23 0.69 -13.75
N THR A 128 12.27 1.85 -13.08
CA THR A 128 12.83 3.08 -13.67
C THR A 128 14.31 2.92 -14.03
N LEU A 129 15.06 2.20 -13.20
CA LEU A 129 16.46 1.89 -13.48
C LEU A 129 16.60 0.95 -14.68
N VAL A 130 15.78 -0.10 -14.78
CA VAL A 130 15.75 -1.01 -15.93
C VAL A 130 15.47 -0.24 -17.23
N ASP A 131 14.45 0.62 -17.24
CA ASP A 131 14.10 1.44 -18.41
C ASP A 131 15.26 2.36 -18.83
N ARG A 132 15.95 2.97 -17.85
CA ARG A 132 17.14 3.79 -18.12
C ARG A 132 18.28 2.95 -18.70
N VAL A 133 18.54 1.77 -18.14
CA VAL A 133 19.58 0.86 -18.63
C VAL A 133 19.28 0.42 -20.06
N ASP A 134 18.02 0.11 -20.38
CA ASP A 134 17.62 -0.26 -21.73
C ASP A 134 17.76 0.90 -22.72
N SER A 135 17.38 2.11 -22.32
CA SER A 135 17.61 3.32 -23.12
C SER A 135 19.10 3.60 -23.37
N LEU A 136 19.94 3.47 -22.33
CA LEU A 136 21.39 3.62 -22.46
C LEU A 136 21.99 2.52 -23.35
N ASN A 137 21.55 1.27 -23.18
CA ASN A 137 21.97 0.16 -24.05
C ASN A 137 21.56 0.40 -25.50
N ALA A 138 20.37 0.94 -25.75
CA ALA A 138 19.93 1.30 -27.09
C ALA A 138 20.81 2.41 -27.69
N GLN A 139 21.12 3.45 -26.93
CA GLN A 139 22.02 4.52 -27.35
C GLN A 139 23.44 4.01 -27.62
N LEU A 140 23.97 3.13 -26.76
CA LEU A 140 25.29 2.53 -26.95
C LEU A 140 25.36 1.64 -28.20
N ARG A 141 24.30 0.88 -28.47
CA ARG A 141 24.17 0.08 -29.70
C ARG A 141 24.11 0.98 -30.94
N ASN A 142 23.42 2.11 -30.86
CA ASN A 142 23.35 3.10 -31.94
C ASN A 142 24.70 3.80 -32.18
N LEU A 143 25.52 3.96 -31.14
CA LEU A 143 26.86 4.57 -31.21
C LEU A 143 27.98 3.55 -31.51
N GLY A 144 27.65 2.30 -31.82
CA GLY A 144 28.60 1.29 -32.27
C GLY A 144 29.29 0.48 -31.17
N GLY A 145 28.82 0.57 -29.91
CA GLY A 145 29.29 -0.28 -28.83
C GLY A 145 28.86 -1.73 -29.06
N ALA A 146 29.81 -2.60 -29.40
CA ALA A 146 29.58 -4.03 -29.54
C ALA A 146 29.02 -4.62 -28.23
N ALA A 147 27.82 -5.18 -28.29
CA ALA A 147 27.17 -5.84 -27.16
C ALA A 147 27.99 -7.06 -26.68
N PRO A 148 28.10 -7.33 -25.37
CA PRO A 148 28.53 -8.64 -24.91
C PRO A 148 27.50 -9.67 -25.40
N ARG A 149 27.93 -10.54 -26.30
CA ARG A 149 27.09 -11.58 -26.91
C ARG A 149 26.58 -12.52 -25.81
N LYS A 150 25.28 -12.44 -25.52
CA LYS A 150 24.55 -13.54 -24.87
C LYS A 150 24.71 -14.79 -25.75
N PRO A 151 25.11 -15.97 -25.23
CA PRO A 151 25.33 -17.14 -26.06
C PRO A 151 24.00 -17.54 -26.71
N ALA A 152 23.96 -17.42 -28.03
CA ALA A 152 22.81 -17.78 -28.84
C ALA A 152 22.76 -19.31 -28.97
N ALA A 153 21.69 -19.91 -28.44
CA ALA A 153 21.34 -21.29 -28.74
C ALA A 153 21.11 -21.43 -30.26
N SER A 154 21.86 -22.33 -30.87
CA SER A 154 21.78 -22.66 -32.29
C SER A 154 20.42 -23.28 -32.62
N LYS A 155 19.69 -22.69 -33.56
CA LYS A 155 18.62 -23.40 -34.27
C LYS A 155 18.87 -23.33 -35.77
N LYS A 156 19.25 -24.51 -36.26
CA LYS A 156 19.44 -24.95 -37.64
C LYS A 156 18.32 -24.49 -38.57
N ALA A 157 18.72 -24.10 -39.78
CA ALA A 157 17.86 -23.90 -40.93
C ALA A 157 17.10 -25.18 -41.32
N ALA A 158 15.83 -25.03 -41.71
CA ALA A 158 15.08 -26.03 -42.47
C ALA A 158 14.00 -25.37 -43.37
N THR A 159 14.38 -25.17 -44.63
CA THR A 159 13.60 -25.46 -45.86
C THR A 159 12.06 -25.37 -45.86
N ARG A 160 11.56 -24.31 -46.54
CA ARG A 160 10.58 -24.29 -47.66
C ARG A 160 9.62 -25.48 -47.86
N LYS A 161 8.30 -25.23 -47.83
CA LYS A 161 7.23 -25.72 -48.76
C LYS A 161 5.83 -25.28 -48.25
N THR A 162 5.13 -24.37 -48.94
CA THR A 162 4.02 -24.55 -49.92
C THR A 162 2.67 -24.11 -49.37
N ALA A 163 1.92 -23.43 -50.24
CA ALA A 163 0.66 -22.73 -50.00
C ALA A 163 -0.55 -23.66 -49.84
N THR A 164 -1.61 -23.17 -49.17
CA THR A 164 -3.01 -23.39 -49.58
C THR A 164 -3.95 -22.36 -48.94
N LYS A 165 -4.76 -21.72 -49.79
CA LYS A 165 -5.91 -20.84 -49.48
C LYS A 165 -7.05 -21.64 -48.85
N LYS A 166 -7.91 -21.01 -48.01
CA LYS A 166 -9.35 -20.71 -48.27
C LYS A 166 -10.05 -20.13 -47.02
N ALA A 167 -11.06 -19.30 -47.28
CA ALA A 167 -11.75 -18.31 -46.44
C ALA A 167 -12.99 -18.88 -45.65
N PRO A 168 -13.73 -18.06 -44.86
CA PRO A 168 -14.50 -18.42 -43.64
C PRO A 168 -16.03 -18.58 -43.80
N ALA A 169 -16.72 -19.12 -42.77
CA ALA A 169 -18.16 -18.98 -42.46
C ALA A 169 -18.42 -19.67 -41.08
N GLY A 170 -19.37 -19.34 -40.20
CA GLY A 170 -20.53 -18.47 -40.19
C GLY A 170 -21.15 -18.45 -38.76
N LYS A 171 -22.13 -17.58 -38.54
CA LYS A 171 -22.74 -17.15 -37.26
C LYS A 171 -24.10 -17.88 -37.00
N PRO A 172 -24.99 -17.45 -36.06
CA PRO A 172 -25.36 -18.01 -34.73
C PRO A 172 -26.82 -18.57 -34.61
N ALA A 173 -27.22 -19.12 -33.44
CA ALA A 173 -28.61 -19.18 -32.88
C ALA A 173 -28.61 -19.94 -31.53
N ALA A 174 -29.08 -19.47 -30.37
CA ALA A 174 -30.43 -19.08 -29.91
C ALA A 174 -31.46 -20.24 -29.85
N ASN A 175 -31.79 -20.77 -28.64
CA ASN A 175 -33.19 -21.02 -28.23
C ASN A 175 -33.42 -21.50 -26.78
N LYS A 176 -34.43 -20.86 -26.15
CA LYS A 176 -35.56 -21.37 -25.32
C LYS A 176 -35.37 -22.05 -23.95
N ALA A 177 -35.86 -21.34 -22.92
CA ALA A 177 -36.68 -21.86 -21.79
C ALA A 177 -38.14 -22.15 -22.28
N PRO A 178 -39.15 -22.69 -21.51
CA PRO A 178 -39.31 -22.68 -20.04
C PRO A 178 -40.08 -23.84 -19.32
N ARG A 179 -40.09 -23.80 -17.97
CA ARG A 179 -41.14 -24.12 -16.94
C ARG A 179 -41.98 -25.43 -16.96
N LYS A 180 -42.00 -26.11 -15.79
CA LYS A 180 -43.14 -26.70 -15.00
C LYS A 180 -42.53 -27.54 -13.85
N ALA A 181 -43.12 -27.84 -12.69
CA ALA A 181 -44.29 -27.42 -11.91
C ALA A 181 -44.15 -28.09 -10.52
N ALA A 182 -44.70 -27.48 -9.48
CA ALA A 182 -44.84 -28.06 -8.14
C ALA A 182 -46.01 -29.09 -8.06
N ARG A 183 -45.84 -30.13 -7.22
CA ARG A 183 -46.90 -30.91 -6.52
C ARG A 183 -46.24 -31.63 -5.34
N LYS A 184 -46.57 -31.25 -4.10
CA LYS A 184 -47.48 -31.94 -3.14
C LYS A 184 -47.06 -33.37 -2.77
N THR A 185 -46.69 -33.56 -1.50
CA THR A 185 -46.96 -34.77 -0.72
C THR A 185 -47.35 -34.38 0.70
N ALA A 186 -48.49 -34.90 1.12
CA ALA A 186 -48.94 -35.05 2.49
C ALA A 186 -49.15 -36.56 2.67
N GLU A 187 -48.55 -37.14 3.69
CA GLU A 187 -49.11 -38.13 4.61
C GLU A 187 -48.13 -38.29 5.79
#